data_AF-A0A0G4G7L7-F1
#
_entry.id   AF-A0A0G4G7L7-F1
#
_cell.length_a   1.000
_cell.length_b   1.000
_cell.length_c   1.000
_cell.angle_alpha   90.00
_cell.angle_beta   90.00
_cell.angle_gamma   90.00
#
_symmetry.space_group_name_H-M   'P 1'
#
loop_
_entity.id
_entity.type
_entity.pdbx_description
1 polymer ?
#
loop_
_entity_poly.entity_id
_entity_poly.type
_entity_poly.pdbx_seq_one_letter_code
_entity_poly.pdbx_strand_id
1 'polypeptide(L)'
;MLQLYKNQVVTDVSKQQVEIRKLELDWYTNNYWTLSSQASLLAGFAFGQITNPVPEETPFLLECIYLLTTTVAMGFELCVVTNTTFCCMWGPGLALRGPHGARSVHIAVENLRAEQGLVFAFFLSGLLCFFASNLLLLWCYFEYWVALVANVILFIFFLMIVFYAVHLTAVLRIDDKDAVWGRIDALAPYERIGDLDEQYVTEPVRRKTELYDRGQFDAARPMAGMGMGMGMGMGMGEGSPISSQSFGGFRGGTEREEDRPTSSSYWQ
;
A
#
# COMPACT_ATOMS: atom_id res chain seq x y z
N MET A 1 -6.71 -46.33 -12.81
CA MET A 1 -7.62 -45.76 -11.79
C MET A 1 -6.86 -45.13 -10.62
N LEU A 2 -6.06 -45.86 -9.84
CA LEU A 2 -5.31 -45.31 -8.69
C LEU A 2 -4.39 -44.10 -9.02
N GLN A 3 -3.69 -44.15 -10.16
CA GLN A 3 -2.84 -43.02 -10.60
C GLN A 3 -3.64 -41.75 -10.92
N LEU A 4 -4.86 -41.89 -11.45
CA LEU A 4 -5.74 -40.74 -11.72
C LEU A 4 -6.19 -40.09 -10.42
N TYR A 5 -6.61 -40.90 -9.43
CA TYR A 5 -6.96 -40.38 -8.10
C TYR A 5 -5.77 -39.68 -7.44
N LYS A 6 -4.57 -40.25 -7.53
CA LYS A 6 -3.36 -39.61 -7.01
C LYS A 6 -3.14 -38.23 -7.66
N ASN A 7 -3.22 -38.15 -8.98
CA ASN A 7 -3.01 -36.89 -9.70
C ASN A 7 -4.10 -35.87 -9.36
N GLN A 8 -5.36 -36.29 -9.27
CA GLN A 8 -6.47 -35.44 -8.87
C GLN A 8 -6.23 -34.83 -7.48
N VAL A 9 -5.88 -35.65 -6.49
CA VAL A 9 -5.60 -35.17 -5.13
C VAL A 9 -4.42 -34.19 -5.12
N VAL A 10 -3.34 -34.48 -5.85
CA VAL A 10 -2.18 -33.57 -5.93
C VAL A 10 -2.60 -32.23 -6.55
N THR A 11 -3.33 -32.25 -7.66
CA THR A 11 -3.84 -31.03 -8.30
C THR A 11 -4.77 -30.24 -7.39
N ASP A 12 -5.67 -30.92 -6.68
CA ASP A 12 -6.61 -30.28 -5.75
C ASP A 12 -5.86 -29.60 -4.60
N VAL A 13 -4.86 -30.25 -4.00
CA VAL A 13 -4.04 -29.65 -2.93
C VAL A 13 -3.19 -28.49 -3.48
N SER A 14 -2.58 -28.62 -4.66
CA SER A 14 -1.84 -27.52 -5.29
C SER A 14 -2.73 -26.31 -5.56
N LYS A 15 -3.97 -26.52 -6.01
CA LYS A 15 -4.95 -25.45 -6.21
C LYS A 15 -5.30 -24.75 -4.89
N GLN A 16 -5.56 -25.52 -3.84
CA GLN A 16 -5.85 -24.97 -2.50
C GLN A 16 -4.67 -24.16 -1.95
N GLN A 17 -3.43 -24.61 -2.17
CA GLN A 17 -2.24 -23.86 -1.77
C GLN A 17 -2.16 -22.49 -2.46
N VAL A 18 -2.41 -22.44 -3.78
CA VAL A 18 -2.42 -21.17 -4.53
C VAL A 18 -3.54 -20.26 -4.04
N GLU A 19 -4.71 -20.81 -3.72
CA GLU A 19 -5.83 -20.07 -3.15
C GLU A 19 -5.49 -19.45 -1.79
N ILE A 20 -4.84 -20.20 -0.90
CA ILE A 20 -4.35 -19.68 0.40
C ILE A 20 -3.36 -18.53 0.17
N ARG A 21 -2.44 -18.66 -0.78
CA ARG A 21 -1.48 -17.58 -1.09
C ARG A 21 -2.12 -16.34 -1.68
N LYS A 22 -3.18 -16.51 -2.47
CA LYS A 22 -3.98 -15.38 -2.93
C LYS A 22 -4.65 -14.66 -1.77
N LEU A 23 -5.21 -15.39 -0.79
CA LEU A 23 -5.79 -14.79 0.41
C LEU A 23 -4.73 -14.03 1.24
N GLU A 24 -3.52 -14.57 1.38
CA GLU A 24 -2.42 -13.86 2.03
C GLU A 24 -2.05 -12.57 1.27
N LEU A 25 -1.92 -12.64 -0.06
CA LEU A 25 -1.65 -11.48 -0.92
C LEU A 25 -2.72 -10.39 -0.76
N ASP A 26 -3.99 -10.77 -0.79
CA ASP A 26 -5.12 -9.87 -0.61
C ASP A 26 -5.12 -9.25 0.80
N TRP A 27 -4.75 -10.04 1.82
CA TRP A 27 -4.61 -9.55 3.20
C TRP A 27 -3.52 -8.47 3.31
N TYR A 28 -2.32 -8.71 2.78
CA TYR A 28 -1.24 -7.72 2.80
C TYR A 28 -1.63 -6.44 2.05
N THR A 29 -2.24 -6.60 0.87
CA THR A 29 -2.67 -5.46 0.05
C THR A 29 -3.73 -4.62 0.77
N ASN A 30 -4.71 -5.26 1.41
CA ASN A 30 -5.73 -4.56 2.20
C ASN A 30 -5.15 -3.86 3.44
N ASN A 31 -4.18 -4.50 4.11
CA ASN A 31 -3.47 -3.88 5.23
C ASN A 31 -2.70 -2.64 4.79
N TYR A 32 -1.96 -2.72 3.67
CA TYR A 32 -1.25 -1.57 3.10
C TYR A 32 -2.18 -0.46 2.65
N TRP A 33 -3.33 -0.78 2.06
CA TRP A 33 -4.35 0.20 1.71
C TRP A 33 -4.87 0.96 2.95
N THR A 34 -5.17 0.23 4.02
CA THR A 34 -5.61 0.81 5.29
C THR A 34 -4.53 1.72 5.87
N LEU A 35 -3.29 1.25 5.92
CA LEU A 35 -2.15 2.01 6.44
C LEU A 35 -1.90 3.29 5.63
N SER A 36 -1.93 3.18 4.30
CA SER A 36 -1.76 4.31 3.38
C SER A 36 -2.83 5.39 3.60
N SER A 37 -4.09 4.97 3.80
CA SER A 37 -5.20 5.89 4.05
C SER A 37 -5.00 6.67 5.35
N GLN A 38 -4.59 6.01 6.43
CA GLN A 38 -4.34 6.67 7.71
C GLN A 38 -3.12 7.59 7.65
N ALA A 39 -2.02 7.14 7.02
CA ALA A 39 -0.83 7.93 6.82
C ALA A 39 -1.13 9.21 6.00
N SER A 40 -1.94 9.11 4.95
CA SER A 40 -2.36 10.26 4.15
C SER A 40 -3.17 11.27 4.96
N LEU A 41 -4.04 10.82 5.87
CA LEU A 41 -4.78 11.72 6.76
C LEU A 41 -3.85 12.45 7.73
N LEU A 42 -2.91 11.74 8.36
CA LEU A 42 -1.91 12.32 9.26
C LEU A 42 -1.02 13.34 8.54
N ALA A 43 -0.55 13.02 7.33
CA ALA A 43 0.20 13.95 6.49
C ALA A 43 -0.61 15.22 6.17
N GLY A 44 -1.91 15.08 5.90
CA GLY A 44 -2.81 16.21 5.67
C GLY A 44 -2.97 17.11 6.90
N PHE A 45 -3.10 16.52 8.09
CA PHE A 45 -3.15 17.29 9.35
C PHE A 45 -1.82 17.99 9.64
N ALA A 46 -0.68 17.33 9.43
CA ALA A 46 0.63 17.94 9.57
C ALA A 46 0.84 19.11 8.59
N PHE A 47 0.39 18.97 7.34
CA PHE A 47 0.40 20.07 6.38
C PHE A 47 -0.45 21.25 6.86
N GLY A 48 -1.66 20.99 7.38
CA GLY A 48 -2.52 22.01 7.97
C GLY A 48 -1.85 22.77 9.12
N GLN A 49 -1.11 22.06 9.99
CA GLN A 49 -0.33 22.67 11.08
C GLN A 49 0.76 23.62 10.55
N ILE A 50 1.50 23.22 9.51
CA ILE A 50 2.55 24.05 8.91
C ILE A 50 1.98 25.31 8.26
N THR A 51 0.77 25.24 7.68
CA THR A 51 0.15 26.40 7.02
C THR A 51 -0.45 27.43 7.96
N ASN A 52 -0.63 27.10 9.24
CA ASN A 52 -1.18 28.04 10.21
C ASN A 52 -0.09 29.03 10.66
N PRO A 53 -0.38 30.35 10.65
CA PRO A 53 0.60 31.35 11.06
C PRO A 53 0.90 31.23 12.56
N VAL A 54 2.19 31.13 12.90
CA VAL A 54 2.68 31.10 14.27
C VAL A 54 2.64 32.52 14.87
N PRO A 55 2.20 32.72 16.12
CA PRO A 55 2.23 34.03 16.77
C PRO A 55 3.63 34.63 16.86
N GLU A 56 3.75 35.94 16.62
CA GLU A 56 5.04 36.66 16.56
C GLU A 56 5.80 36.71 17.91
N GLU A 57 5.12 36.45 19.03
CA GLU A 57 5.70 36.47 20.38
C GLU A 57 6.46 35.18 20.74
N THR A 58 6.49 34.19 19.85
CA THR A 58 7.14 32.90 20.12
C THR A 58 8.66 32.95 19.92
N PRO A 59 9.45 32.27 20.78
CA PRO A 59 10.89 32.23 20.61
C PRO A 59 11.27 31.45 19.35
N PHE A 60 12.14 32.04 18.52
CA PHE A 60 12.59 31.48 17.24
C PHE A 60 13.04 30.01 17.31
N LEU A 61 13.70 29.62 18.40
CA LEU A 61 14.15 28.23 18.58
C LEU A 61 12.98 27.25 18.67
N LEU A 62 11.91 27.61 19.39
CA LEU A 62 10.73 26.76 19.56
C LEU A 62 9.96 26.64 18.24
N GLU A 63 9.78 27.75 17.54
CA GLU A 63 9.19 27.78 16.20
C GLU A 63 9.97 26.88 15.23
N CYS A 64 11.30 26.99 15.22
CA CYS A 64 12.16 26.17 14.37
C CYS A 64 12.05 24.67 14.69
N ILE A 65 12.11 24.29 15.97
CA ILE A 65 11.99 22.87 16.38
C ILE A 65 10.60 22.34 16.02
N TYR A 66 9.54 23.12 16.24
CA TYR A 66 8.17 22.78 15.85
C TYR A 66 8.06 22.53 14.33
N LEU A 67 8.52 23.47 13.50
CA LEU A 67 8.43 23.36 12.05
C LEU A 67 9.26 22.18 11.52
N LEU A 68 10.47 21.96 12.04
CA LEU A 68 11.31 20.82 11.68
C LEU A 68 10.65 19.50 12.06
N THR A 69 10.14 19.37 13.28
CA THR A 69 9.50 18.14 13.77
C THR A 69 8.25 17.81 12.95
N THR A 70 7.43 18.82 12.63
CA THR A 70 6.22 18.64 11.80
C THR A 70 6.55 18.24 10.37
N THR A 71 7.58 18.86 9.79
CA THR A 71 8.03 18.52 8.43
C THR A 71 8.59 17.10 8.36
N VAL A 72 9.35 16.66 9.37
CA VAL A 72 9.86 15.29 9.47
C VAL A 72 8.71 14.30 9.63
N ALA A 73 7.73 14.58 10.48
CA ALA A 73 6.53 13.75 10.63
C ALA A 73 5.79 13.58 9.30
N MET A 74 5.51 14.70 8.62
CA MET A 74 4.88 14.69 7.28
C MET A 74 5.70 13.90 6.26
N GLY A 75 7.04 14.05 6.27
CA GLY A 75 7.94 13.32 5.39
C GLY A 75 7.88 11.80 5.59
N PHE A 76 7.86 11.33 6.85
CA PHE A 76 7.70 9.90 7.14
C PHE A 76 6.36 9.34 6.66
N GLU A 77 5.25 10.06 6.90
CA GLU A 77 3.93 9.62 6.46
C GLU A 77 3.82 9.58 4.92
N LEU A 78 4.38 10.55 4.20
CA LEU A 78 4.43 10.53 2.73
C LEU A 78 5.29 9.38 2.17
N CYS A 79 6.40 9.04 2.85
CA CYS A 79 7.19 7.85 2.52
C CYS A 79 6.37 6.56 2.70
N VAL A 80 5.58 6.45 3.76
CA VAL A 80 4.66 5.31 3.99
C VAL A 80 3.63 5.22 2.86
N VAL A 81 2.96 6.32 2.52
CA VAL A 81 1.96 6.36 1.42
C VAL A 81 2.59 5.90 0.10
N THR A 82 3.80 6.38 -0.21
CA THR A 82 4.48 6.04 -1.46
C THR A 82 4.89 4.56 -1.49
N ASN A 83 5.52 4.06 -0.43
CA ASN A 83 5.96 2.66 -0.36
C ASN A 83 4.78 1.67 -0.38
N THR A 84 3.71 1.98 0.36
CA THR A 84 2.48 1.16 0.34
C THR A 84 1.83 1.15 -1.04
N THR A 85 1.82 2.28 -1.75
CA THR A 85 1.30 2.36 -3.13
C THR A 85 2.09 1.45 -4.08
N PHE A 86 3.43 1.49 -4.01
CA PHE A 86 4.25 0.59 -4.82
C PHE A 86 4.03 -0.89 -4.48
N CYS A 87 3.91 -1.23 -3.18
CA CYS A 87 3.59 -2.59 -2.75
C CYS A 87 2.24 -3.07 -3.32
N CYS A 88 1.20 -2.24 -3.25
CA CYS A 88 -0.13 -2.57 -3.76
C CYS A 88 -0.19 -2.66 -5.30
N MET A 89 0.67 -1.93 -6.02
CA MET A 89 0.75 -2.02 -7.48
C MET A 89 1.59 -3.21 -7.96
N TRP A 90 2.77 -3.40 -7.39
CA TRP A 90 3.73 -4.41 -7.84
C TRP A 90 3.47 -5.80 -7.26
N GLY A 91 2.91 -5.92 -6.05
CA GLY A 91 2.61 -7.22 -5.42
C GLY A 91 1.66 -8.07 -6.28
N PRO A 92 0.42 -7.60 -6.54
CA PRO A 92 -0.50 -8.28 -7.45
C PRO A 92 0.02 -8.37 -8.89
N GLY A 93 0.76 -7.36 -9.35
CA GLY A 93 1.37 -7.35 -10.68
C GLY A 93 2.35 -8.51 -10.87
N LEU A 94 3.22 -8.77 -9.89
CA LEU A 94 4.18 -9.87 -9.89
C LEU A 94 3.48 -11.22 -9.74
N ALA A 95 2.42 -11.29 -8.93
CA ALA A 95 1.64 -12.51 -8.74
C ALA A 95 0.92 -12.96 -10.03
N LEU A 96 0.41 -12.01 -10.83
CA LEU A 96 -0.34 -12.31 -12.06
C LEU A 96 0.52 -12.42 -13.31
N ARG A 97 1.58 -11.61 -13.43
CA ARG A 97 2.41 -11.52 -14.65
C ARG A 97 3.79 -12.15 -14.49
N GLY A 98 4.07 -12.73 -13.34
CA GLY A 98 5.36 -13.32 -13.06
C GLY A 98 5.64 -14.51 -13.98
N PRO A 99 6.90 -14.67 -14.46
CA PRO A 99 7.24 -15.69 -15.45
C PRO A 99 7.10 -17.12 -14.94
N HIS A 100 6.97 -17.33 -13.63
CA HIS A 100 7.01 -18.66 -13.01
C HIS A 100 5.65 -19.07 -12.41
N GLY A 101 4.54 -18.54 -12.93
CA GLY A 101 3.18 -18.90 -12.54
C GLY A 101 2.97 -18.89 -11.02
N ALA A 102 2.59 -20.04 -10.45
CA ALA A 102 2.32 -20.20 -9.01
C ALA A 102 3.52 -19.81 -8.12
N ARG A 103 4.76 -20.03 -8.57
CA ARG A 103 5.96 -19.64 -7.82
C ARG A 103 6.09 -18.12 -7.69
N SER A 104 5.68 -17.37 -8.70
CA SER A 104 5.71 -15.91 -8.66
C SER A 104 4.75 -15.33 -7.62
N VAL A 105 3.63 -16.01 -7.34
CA VAL A 105 2.71 -15.64 -6.25
C VAL A 105 3.41 -15.78 -4.89
N HIS A 106 4.14 -16.88 -4.66
CA HIS A 106 4.89 -17.08 -3.42
C HIS A 106 5.94 -15.98 -3.19
N ILE A 107 6.71 -15.66 -4.23
CA ILE A 107 7.73 -14.61 -4.18
C ILE A 107 7.10 -13.23 -3.90
N ALA A 108 5.95 -12.94 -4.52
CA ALA A 108 5.24 -11.68 -4.29
C ALA A 108 4.82 -11.55 -2.82
N VAL A 109 4.24 -12.58 -2.22
CA VAL A 109 3.82 -12.57 -0.81
C VAL A 109 5.03 -12.46 0.13
N GLU A 110 6.11 -13.18 -0.14
CA GLU A 110 7.35 -13.12 0.66
C GLU A 110 7.95 -11.70 0.66
N ASN A 111 8.00 -11.05 -0.50
CA ASN A 111 8.47 -9.67 -0.62
C ASN A 111 7.55 -8.67 0.12
N LEU A 112 6.23 -8.81 -0.02
CA LEU A 112 5.28 -7.95 0.67
C LEU A 112 5.39 -8.08 2.20
N ARG A 113 5.64 -9.29 2.69
CA ARG A 113 5.87 -9.52 4.12
C ARG A 113 7.16 -8.85 4.61
N ALA A 114 8.25 -9.04 3.89
CA ALA A 114 9.56 -8.50 4.26
C ALA A 114 9.52 -6.97 4.42
N GLU A 115 8.81 -6.28 3.52
CA GLU A 115 8.67 -4.82 3.56
C GLU A 115 7.72 -4.31 4.66
N GLN A 116 6.79 -5.15 5.14
CA GLN A 116 5.76 -4.71 6.09
C GLN A 116 6.35 -4.16 7.38
N GLY A 117 7.42 -4.79 7.88
CA GLY A 117 8.08 -4.36 9.12
C GLY A 117 8.68 -2.95 9.00
N LEU A 118 9.26 -2.63 7.85
CA LEU A 118 9.87 -1.33 7.58
C LEU A 118 8.80 -0.25 7.39
N VAL A 119 7.76 -0.53 6.61
CA VAL A 119 6.64 0.40 6.40
C VAL A 119 5.93 0.71 7.72
N PHE A 120 5.70 -0.30 8.55
CA PHE A 120 5.09 -0.12 9.88
C PHE A 120 5.99 0.72 10.81
N ALA A 121 7.31 0.52 10.76
CA ALA A 121 8.25 1.31 11.55
C ALA A 121 8.27 2.79 11.14
N PHE A 122 8.20 3.09 9.84
CA PHE A 122 8.08 4.48 9.37
C PHE A 122 6.75 5.12 9.77
N PHE A 123 5.64 4.38 9.66
CA PHE A 123 4.33 4.87 10.10
C PHE A 123 4.32 5.19 11.60
N LEU A 124 4.84 4.28 12.43
CA LEU A 124 4.90 4.52 13.87
C LEU A 124 5.83 5.70 14.20
N SER A 125 6.97 5.82 13.51
CA SER A 125 7.90 6.94 13.70
C SER A 125 7.26 8.28 13.31
N GLY A 126 6.56 8.33 12.17
CA GLY A 126 5.78 9.49 11.72
C GLY A 126 4.72 9.89 12.73
N LEU A 127 3.94 8.93 13.22
CA LEU A 127 2.92 9.13 14.26
C LEU A 127 3.52 9.70 15.55
N LEU A 128 4.65 9.18 16.03
CA LEU A 128 5.33 9.68 17.24
C LEU A 128 5.83 11.12 17.04
N CYS A 129 6.46 11.41 15.90
CA CYS A 129 6.89 12.76 15.55
C CYS A 129 5.70 13.73 15.44
N PHE A 130 4.56 13.29 14.89
CA PHE A 130 3.35 14.09 14.82
C PHE A 130 2.80 14.43 16.22
N PHE A 131 2.75 13.47 17.14
CA PHE A 131 2.36 13.75 18.53
C PHE A 131 3.34 14.71 19.22
N ALA A 132 4.65 14.52 19.03
CA ALA A 132 5.66 15.43 19.58
C ALA A 132 5.48 16.87 19.04
N SER A 133 5.17 17.02 17.75
CA SER A 133 4.82 18.33 17.17
C SER A 133 3.59 18.95 17.83
N ASN A 134 2.52 18.18 18.07
CA ASN A 134 1.32 18.69 18.75
C ASN A 134 1.61 19.21 20.17
N LEU A 135 2.52 18.57 20.91
CA LEU A 135 2.93 19.06 22.23
C LEU A 135 3.64 20.42 22.12
N LEU A 136 4.55 20.57 21.14
CA LEU A 136 5.24 21.84 20.87
C LEU A 136 4.27 22.93 20.40
N LEU A 137 3.29 22.58 19.57
CA LEU A 137 2.28 23.50 19.07
C LEU A 137 1.49 24.16 20.21
N LEU A 138 1.13 23.40 21.26
CA LEU A 138 0.45 23.97 22.43
C LEU A 138 1.30 25.00 23.17
N TRP A 139 2.62 24.79 23.23
CA TRP A 139 3.55 25.76 23.82
C TRP A 139 3.67 27.04 22.98
N CYS A 140 3.45 26.97 21.67
CA CYS A 140 3.46 28.14 20.80
C CYS A 140 2.20 29.00 20.90
N TYR A 141 1.03 28.39 21.15
CA TYR A 141 -0.26 29.11 21.10
C TYR A 141 -0.81 29.57 22.45
N PHE A 142 -0.54 28.85 23.55
CA PHE A 142 -1.18 29.11 24.84
C PHE A 142 -0.21 29.64 25.90
N GLU A 143 -0.75 30.39 26.86
CA GLU A 143 0.01 30.81 28.05
C GLU A 143 0.54 29.62 28.84
N TYR A 144 1.64 29.83 29.57
CA TYR A 144 2.39 28.80 30.29
C TYR A 144 1.51 27.84 31.12
N TRP A 145 0.57 28.38 31.90
CA TRP A 145 -0.28 27.56 32.77
C TRP A 145 -1.28 26.71 32.00
N VAL A 146 -1.89 27.26 30.95
CA VAL A 146 -2.87 26.56 30.12
C VAL A 146 -2.16 25.49 29.28
N ALA A 147 -1.02 25.85 28.68
CA ALA A 147 -0.19 24.94 27.91
C ALA A 147 0.30 23.76 28.76
N LEU A 148 0.70 23.99 30.01
CA LEU A 148 1.17 22.93 30.91
C LEU A 148 0.05 21.92 31.22
N VAL A 149 -1.14 22.39 31.59
CA VAL A 149 -2.26 21.49 31.92
C VAL A 149 -2.68 20.67 30.69
N ALA A 150 -2.80 21.31 29.53
CA ALA A 150 -3.15 20.63 28.29
C ALA A 150 -2.08 19.60 27.86
N ASN A 151 -0.80 19.94 28.00
CA ASN A 151 0.30 19.02 27.68
C ASN A 151 0.35 17.82 28.62
N VAL A 152 0.08 17.98 29.93
CA VAL A 152 0.03 16.83 30.86
C VAL A 152 -1.03 15.83 30.42
N ILE A 153 -2.22 16.32 30.04
CA ILE A 153 -3.30 15.45 29.57
C ILE A 153 -2.91 14.76 28.25
N LEU A 154 -2.43 15.52 27.25
CA LEU A 154 -1.97 14.93 25.99
C LEU A 154 -0.83 13.94 26.17
N PHE A 155 0.10 14.21 27.08
CA PHE A 155 1.23 13.34 27.36
C PHE A 155 0.79 12.01 27.97
N ILE A 156 -0.21 12.00 28.85
CA ILE A 156 -0.80 10.75 29.37
C ILE A 156 -1.41 9.92 28.23
N PHE A 157 -2.18 10.55 27.35
CA PHE A 157 -2.75 9.85 26.18
C PHE A 157 -1.65 9.33 25.24
N PHE A 158 -0.59 10.12 25.04
CA PHE A 158 0.56 9.71 24.25
C PHE A 158 1.26 8.47 24.83
N LEU A 159 1.57 8.46 26.14
CA LEU A 159 2.16 7.29 26.79
C LEU A 159 1.24 6.07 26.70
N MET A 160 -0.07 6.27 26.85
CA MET A 160 -1.06 5.21 26.70
C MET A 160 -1.05 4.63 25.27
N ILE A 161 -1.01 5.47 24.24
CA ILE A 161 -0.92 5.05 22.83
C ILE A 161 0.37 4.27 22.59
N VAL A 162 1.52 4.78 23.06
CA VAL A 162 2.82 4.09 22.91
C VAL A 162 2.80 2.74 23.62
N PHE A 163 2.30 2.68 24.86
CA PHE A 163 2.19 1.45 25.62
C PHE A 163 1.32 0.42 24.90
N TYR A 164 0.12 0.81 24.44
CA TYR A 164 -0.75 -0.10 23.71
C TYR A 164 -0.16 -0.50 22.36
N ALA A 165 0.51 0.39 21.64
CA ALA A 165 1.17 0.07 20.37
C ALA A 165 2.27 -0.98 20.57
N VAL A 166 3.12 -0.80 21.58
CA VAL A 166 4.19 -1.77 21.91
C VAL A 166 3.60 -3.08 22.40
N HIS A 167 2.61 -3.05 23.29
CA HIS A 167 1.94 -4.24 23.80
C HIS A 167 1.25 -5.03 22.68
N LEU A 168 0.45 -4.37 21.83
CA LEU A 168 -0.19 -5.00 20.67
C LEU A 168 0.84 -5.56 19.70
N THR A 169 1.92 -4.83 19.44
CA THR A 169 3.00 -5.33 18.58
C THR A 169 3.67 -6.55 19.20
N ALA A 170 3.95 -6.56 20.50
CA ALA A 170 4.58 -7.69 21.16
C ALA A 170 3.68 -8.94 21.24
N VAL A 171 2.36 -8.75 21.40
CA VAL A 171 1.40 -9.85 21.51
C VAL A 171 0.96 -10.39 20.15
N LEU A 172 0.75 -9.51 19.16
CA LEU A 172 0.20 -9.89 17.86
C LEU A 172 1.28 -10.22 16.82
N ARG A 173 2.51 -9.72 16.99
CA ARG A 173 3.60 -10.00 16.06
C ARG A 173 4.20 -11.37 16.39
N ILE A 174 3.89 -12.33 15.52
CA ILE A 174 4.51 -13.65 15.54
C ILE A 174 5.92 -13.52 14.93
N ASP A 175 6.93 -14.13 15.57
CA ASP A 175 8.29 -14.17 15.01
C ASP A 175 8.28 -14.91 13.67
N ASP A 176 9.11 -14.47 12.72
CA ASP A 176 9.18 -15.07 11.39
C ASP A 176 9.56 -16.55 11.44
N LYS A 177 10.24 -16.99 12.51
CA LYS A 177 10.64 -18.38 12.72
C LYS A 177 9.47 -19.29 13.11
N ASP A 178 8.50 -18.75 13.84
CA ASP A 178 7.37 -19.53 14.39
C ASP A 178 6.11 -19.41 13.53
N ALA A 179 6.09 -18.45 12.60
CA ALA A 179 4.97 -18.26 11.69
C ALA A 179 4.76 -19.50 10.83
N VAL A 180 3.58 -20.13 10.93
CA VAL A 180 3.18 -21.21 10.03
C VAL A 180 2.76 -20.59 8.70
N TRP A 181 3.49 -20.94 7.64
CA TRP A 181 3.28 -20.41 6.30
C TRP A 181 2.28 -21.28 5.54
N GLY A 182 1.47 -20.67 4.66
CA GLY A 182 0.69 -21.43 3.67
C GLY A 182 1.54 -22.18 2.63
N ARG A 183 2.88 -22.19 2.75
CA ARG A 183 3.76 -23.00 1.89
C ARG A 183 3.79 -24.43 2.41
N ILE A 184 3.46 -25.38 1.54
CA ILE A 184 3.71 -26.79 1.82
C ILE A 184 4.99 -27.15 1.09
N ASP A 185 6.13 -27.22 1.81
CA ASP A 185 7.44 -27.51 1.19
C ASP A 185 7.47 -28.85 0.45
N ALA A 186 6.64 -29.81 0.89
CA ALA A 186 6.46 -31.09 0.21
C ALA A 186 5.92 -30.96 -1.23
N LEU A 187 5.28 -29.83 -1.57
CA LEU A 187 4.75 -29.55 -2.90
C LEU A 187 5.70 -28.72 -3.78
N ALA A 188 6.84 -28.28 -3.26
CA ALA A 188 7.86 -27.55 -4.04
C ALA A 188 8.29 -28.27 -5.34
N PRO A 189 8.36 -29.62 -5.43
CA PRO A 189 8.63 -30.30 -6.69
C PRO A 189 7.54 -30.10 -7.73
N TYR A 190 6.28 -29.99 -7.32
CA TYR A 190 5.13 -29.79 -8.20
C TYR A 190 5.03 -28.34 -8.67
N GLU A 191 5.44 -27.38 -7.85
CA GLU A 191 5.57 -25.97 -8.25
C GLU A 191 6.61 -25.78 -9.36
N ARG A 192 7.62 -26.66 -9.45
CA ARG A 192 8.63 -26.65 -10.53
C ARG A 192 8.15 -27.28 -11.82
N ILE A 193 7.03 -28.00 -11.82
CA ILE A 193 6.37 -28.47 -13.06
C ILE A 193 5.62 -27.28 -13.69
N GLY A 194 6.22 -26.08 -13.60
CA GLY A 194 5.70 -24.81 -14.05
C GLY A 194 5.35 -24.90 -15.54
N ASP A 195 4.30 -24.14 -15.87
CA ASP A 195 3.64 -24.01 -17.16
C ASP A 195 4.24 -24.92 -18.23
N LEU A 196 3.56 -26.03 -18.53
CA LEU A 196 3.84 -26.81 -19.74
C LEU A 196 3.91 -25.90 -20.98
N ASP A 197 3.25 -24.75 -20.90
CA ASP A 197 3.19 -23.67 -21.88
C ASP A 197 4.47 -22.79 -21.94
N GLU A 198 5.27 -22.71 -20.87
CA GLU A 198 6.49 -21.87 -20.79
C GLU A 198 7.55 -22.35 -21.80
N GLN A 199 7.64 -23.67 -22.01
CA GLN A 199 8.51 -24.27 -23.03
C GLN A 199 8.08 -23.87 -24.45
N TYR A 200 6.78 -23.65 -24.69
CA TYR A 200 6.28 -23.25 -26.01
C TYR A 200 6.44 -21.74 -26.28
N VAL A 201 6.44 -20.90 -25.24
CA VAL A 201 6.58 -19.44 -25.39
C VAL A 201 8.05 -18.99 -25.50
N THR A 202 8.98 -19.64 -24.82
CA THR A 202 10.40 -19.21 -24.79
C THR A 202 11.25 -19.75 -25.95
N GLU A 203 10.94 -20.95 -26.47
CA GLU A 203 11.59 -21.54 -27.66
C GLU A 203 11.69 -20.58 -28.88
N PRO A 204 10.60 -19.91 -29.32
CA PRO A 204 10.66 -19.07 -30.52
C PRO A 204 11.47 -17.78 -30.33
N VAL A 205 11.56 -17.23 -29.12
CA VAL A 205 12.36 -16.01 -28.83
C VAL A 205 13.84 -16.36 -28.75
N ARG A 206 14.19 -17.42 -28.02
CA ARG A 206 15.56 -17.90 -27.92
C ARG A 206 16.11 -18.31 -29.29
N ARG A 207 15.30 -18.99 -30.12
CA ARG A 207 15.68 -19.33 -31.49
C ARG A 207 15.92 -18.09 -32.36
N LYS A 208 15.14 -17.01 -32.20
CA LYS A 208 15.38 -15.74 -32.91
C LYS A 208 16.69 -15.06 -32.47
N THR A 209 16.98 -15.04 -31.18
CA THR A 209 18.24 -14.48 -30.65
C THR A 209 19.45 -15.31 -31.10
N GLU A 210 19.35 -16.65 -31.04
CA GLU A 210 20.41 -17.54 -31.53
C GLU A 210 20.61 -17.45 -33.05
N LEU A 211 19.55 -17.21 -33.83
CA LEU A 211 19.64 -16.95 -35.28
C LEU A 211 20.26 -15.59 -35.59
N TYR A 212 20.01 -14.57 -34.75
CA TYR A 212 20.64 -13.26 -34.83
C TYR A 212 22.14 -13.35 -34.53
N ASP A 213 22.51 -14.01 -33.42
CA ASP A 213 23.90 -14.19 -32.99
C ASP A 213 24.71 -15.07 -33.96
N ARG A 214 24.07 -16.03 -34.64
CA ARG A 214 24.72 -16.84 -35.69
C ARG A 214 24.88 -16.12 -37.02
N GLY A 215 24.41 -14.88 -37.16
CA GLY A 215 24.41 -14.16 -38.44
C GLY A 215 23.59 -14.88 -39.53
N GLN A 216 22.72 -15.81 -39.15
CA GLN A 216 21.86 -16.60 -40.04
C GLN A 216 20.50 -15.94 -40.27
N PHE A 217 20.29 -14.73 -39.74
CA PHE A 217 19.28 -13.83 -40.26
C PHE A 217 19.76 -13.27 -41.61
N ASP A 218 19.85 -14.16 -42.60
CA ASP A 218 19.81 -13.75 -43.99
C ASP A 218 18.60 -12.85 -44.13
N ALA A 219 18.87 -11.61 -44.53
CA ALA A 219 17.88 -10.61 -44.85
C ALA A 219 16.84 -11.24 -45.80
N ALA A 220 15.74 -11.74 -45.24
CA ALA A 220 14.52 -11.97 -45.98
C ALA A 220 14.17 -10.59 -46.54
N ARG A 221 14.49 -10.48 -47.82
CA ARG A 221 14.49 -9.31 -48.68
C ARG A 221 13.44 -8.28 -48.25
N PRO A 222 13.81 -6.98 -48.13
CA PRO A 222 12.79 -5.96 -48.19
C PRO A 222 12.03 -6.17 -49.51
N MET A 223 10.73 -6.46 -49.41
CA MET A 223 9.82 -6.33 -50.54
C MET A 223 9.79 -4.84 -50.88
N ALA A 224 10.77 -4.43 -51.68
CA ALA A 224 10.75 -3.20 -52.43
C ALA A 224 9.55 -3.28 -53.37
N GLY A 225 8.46 -2.60 -53.00
CA GLY A 225 7.27 -2.60 -53.82
C GLY A 225 6.10 -1.86 -53.19
N MET A 226 5.92 -0.63 -53.66
CA MET A 226 4.67 0.13 -53.69
C MET A 226 4.20 0.86 -52.43
N GLY A 227 4.20 2.19 -52.54
CA GLY A 227 3.06 2.98 -52.07
C GLY A 227 3.39 4.16 -51.17
N MET A 228 4.13 5.15 -51.68
CA MET A 228 4.07 6.51 -51.14
C MET A 228 2.63 7.03 -51.29
N GLY A 229 1.89 7.05 -50.18
CA GLY A 229 0.65 7.81 -50.02
C GLY A 229 0.84 8.81 -48.89
N MET A 230 1.34 10.00 -49.23
CA MET A 230 1.32 11.17 -48.36
C MET A 230 -0.13 11.53 -48.02
N GLY A 231 -0.53 11.27 -46.79
CA GLY A 231 -1.78 11.74 -46.19
C GLY A 231 -1.46 12.59 -44.97
N MET A 232 -1.17 13.86 -45.22
CA MET A 232 -0.95 14.88 -44.19
C MET A 232 -2.30 15.23 -43.56
N GLY A 233 -2.60 14.62 -42.41
CA GLY A 233 -3.80 14.90 -41.62
C GLY A 233 -3.43 15.56 -40.30
N MET A 234 -3.30 16.89 -40.33
CA MET A 234 -3.30 17.73 -39.13
C MET A 234 -4.68 17.63 -38.47
N GLY A 235 -4.76 16.83 -37.41
CA GLY A 235 -5.90 16.81 -36.49
C GLY A 235 -5.51 17.48 -35.19
N MET A 236 -5.64 18.80 -35.12
CA MET A 236 -5.97 19.49 -33.87
C MET A 236 -7.37 19.04 -33.47
N GLY A 237 -7.50 18.45 -32.30
CA GLY A 237 -8.77 18.08 -31.66
C GLY A 237 -8.42 17.65 -30.25
N GLU A 238 -8.40 18.60 -29.33
CA GLU A 238 -9.53 18.90 -28.44
C GLU A 238 -9.39 18.10 -27.15
N GLY A 239 -9.40 18.85 -26.06
CA GLY A 239 -9.21 18.35 -24.72
C GLY A 239 -10.19 17.23 -24.40
N SER A 240 -9.72 16.31 -23.58
CA SER A 240 -10.61 15.52 -22.75
C SER A 240 -10.13 15.61 -21.32
N PRO A 241 -11.08 15.75 -20.40
CA PRO A 241 -10.86 16.36 -19.11
C PRO A 241 -10.07 15.42 -18.21
N ILE A 242 -9.28 16.04 -17.35
CA ILE A 242 -8.86 15.49 -16.06
C ILE A 242 -10.12 14.88 -15.43
N SER A 243 -10.24 13.55 -15.51
CA SER A 243 -11.18 12.82 -14.70
C SER A 243 -10.62 12.89 -13.29
N SER A 244 -11.16 13.87 -12.55
CA SER A 244 -11.28 13.79 -11.11
C SER A 244 -11.79 12.39 -10.79
N GLN A 245 -10.89 11.49 -10.42
CA GLN A 245 -11.26 10.36 -9.59
C GLN A 245 -11.79 10.97 -8.30
N SER A 246 -13.10 11.06 -8.26
CA SER A 246 -13.89 11.25 -7.06
C SER A 246 -13.27 10.37 -5.99
N PHE A 247 -12.64 11.02 -5.02
CA PHE A 247 -12.47 10.51 -3.68
C PHE A 247 -13.79 9.84 -3.30
N GLY A 248 -13.77 8.52 -3.13
CA GLY A 248 -14.92 7.76 -2.71
C GLY A 248 -15.34 8.31 -1.36
N GLY A 249 -16.46 9.03 -1.36
CA GLY A 249 -17.06 9.58 -0.17
C GLY A 249 -17.23 8.48 0.86
N PHE A 250 -16.63 8.72 2.02
CA PHE A 250 -16.99 8.06 3.27
C PHE A 250 -18.49 8.29 3.46
N ARG A 251 -19.30 7.29 3.08
CA ARG A 251 -20.75 7.29 3.23
C ARG A 251 -21.00 7.06 4.72
N GLY A 252 -20.93 8.15 5.49
CA GLY A 252 -21.42 8.19 6.85
C GLY A 252 -22.89 7.76 6.85
N GLY A 253 -23.17 6.67 7.54
CA GLY A 253 -24.53 6.29 7.87
C GLY A 253 -25.12 7.39 8.75
N THR A 254 -25.98 8.20 8.16
CA THR A 254 -26.93 9.01 8.92
C THR A 254 -27.92 8.03 9.56
N GLU A 255 -27.73 7.78 10.85
CA GLU A 255 -28.80 7.26 11.70
C GLU A 255 -29.99 8.20 11.54
N ARG A 256 -31.10 7.61 11.09
CA ARG A 256 -32.42 8.24 11.08
C ARG A 256 -32.78 8.58 12.52
N GLU A 257 -32.71 9.86 12.82
CA GLU A 257 -33.41 10.48 13.93
C GLU A 257 -34.91 10.30 13.68
N GLU A 258 -35.50 9.37 14.42
CA GLU A 258 -36.89 8.97 14.32
C GLU A 258 -37.76 10.04 14.97
N ASP A 259 -38.53 10.72 14.12
CA ASP A 259 -39.57 11.70 14.44
C ASP A 259 -40.43 11.27 15.64
N ARG A 260 -40.30 11.98 16.77
CA ARG A 260 -41.35 12.01 17.80
C ARG A 260 -42.28 13.20 17.57
N PRO A 261 -43.59 12.96 17.38
CA PRO A 261 -44.56 14.03 17.20
C PRO A 261 -44.79 14.80 18.51
N THR A 262 -44.74 16.12 18.36
CA THR A 262 -45.17 17.11 19.35
C THR A 262 -46.68 17.00 19.56
N SER A 263 -47.09 16.42 20.70
CA SER A 263 -48.46 16.56 21.19
C SER A 263 -48.55 17.78 22.10
N SER A 264 -49.23 18.79 21.57
CA SER A 264 -49.88 19.85 22.32
C SER A 264 -50.99 19.27 23.20
N SER A 265 -51.13 19.82 24.42
CA SER A 265 -52.40 20.24 25.03
C SER A 265 -52.70 19.72 26.45
N TYR A 266 -53.10 20.68 27.32
CA TYR A 266 -53.78 20.59 28.62
C TYR A 266 -52.96 19.91 29.75
N TRP A 267 -52.78 20.50 30.93
CA TRP A 267 -53.75 21.01 31.90
C TRP A 267 -53.11 22.13 32.78
N GLN A 268 -53.88 23.19 33.08
CA GLN A 268 -54.22 23.67 34.44
C GLN A 268 -53.06 23.89 35.41
#